data_AF-A0A3D0QZX2-F1
#
_entry.id   AF-A0A3D0QZX2-F1
#
_cell.length_a   1.000
_cell.length_b   1.000
_cell.length_c   1.000
_cell.angle_alpha   90.00
_cell.angle_beta   90.00
_cell.angle_gamma   90.00
#
_symmetry.space_group_name_H-M   'P 1'
#
loop_
_entity.id
_entity.type
_entity.pdbx_description
1 polymer ?
#
loop_
_entity_poly.entity_id
_entity_poly.type
_entity_poly.pdbx_seq_one_letter_code
_entity_poly.pdbx_strand_id
1 'polypeptide(L)'
;MRENGGVTSATERPEPHHPDPAAPDAPATAASRPLRLIATDLDGTLLRDDKTVSDRTIAALAAAEQAGVEVFFVTGRPARWMDVVSGHVHGHGLAICANG
;
A
#
# COMPACT_ATOMS: atom_id res chain seq x y z
N MET A 1 19.67 1.75 -32.14
CA MET A 1 19.76 1.64 -30.68
C MET A 1 18.96 2.77 -30.03
N ARG A 2 17.66 2.53 -29.84
CA ARG A 2 16.73 3.24 -28.95
C ARG A 2 15.59 2.24 -28.73
N GLU A 3 15.67 1.43 -27.69
CA GLU A 3 14.61 0.50 -27.34
C GLU A 3 13.61 1.25 -26.45
N ASN A 4 12.35 1.24 -26.87
CA ASN A 4 11.24 1.79 -26.11
C ASN A 4 10.88 0.79 -25.01
N GLY A 5 11.31 1.05 -23.77
CA GLY A 5 10.95 0.26 -22.60
C GLY A 5 9.43 0.25 -22.42
N GLY A 6 8.85 -0.95 -22.54
CA GLY A 6 7.41 -1.17 -22.50
C GLY A 6 6.79 -0.74 -21.17
N VAL A 7 5.73 0.05 -21.27
CA VAL A 7 4.76 0.28 -20.20
C VAL A 7 4.09 -1.07 -19.90
N THR A 8 4.27 -1.61 -18.69
CA THR A 8 3.55 -2.80 -18.26
C THR A 8 2.13 -2.41 -17.88
N SER A 9 1.16 -2.72 -18.74
CA SER A 9 -0.27 -2.60 -18.44
C SER A 9 -0.65 -3.52 -17.28
N ALA A 10 -1.14 -2.93 -16.19
CA ALA A 10 -1.82 -3.64 -15.12
C ALA A 10 -3.25 -3.97 -15.57
N THR A 11 -3.50 -5.18 -16.09
CA THR A 11 -4.88 -5.61 -16.41
C THR A 11 -5.18 -7.05 -15.99
N GLU A 12 -4.31 -7.72 -15.23
CA GLU A 12 -4.72 -8.95 -14.55
C GLU A 12 -5.52 -8.57 -13.30
N ARG A 13 -6.84 -8.65 -13.44
CA ARG A 13 -7.81 -8.51 -12.35
C ARG A 13 -7.65 -9.74 -11.44
N PRO A 14 -7.26 -9.62 -10.17
CA PRO A 14 -7.28 -10.76 -9.27
C PRO A 14 -8.72 -11.28 -9.15
N GLU A 15 -8.90 -12.58 -9.31
CA GLU A 15 -10.20 -13.24 -9.18
C GLU A 15 -10.82 -12.95 -7.79
N PRO A 16 -12.10 -12.55 -7.72
CA PRO A 16 -12.74 -12.30 -6.43
C PRO A 16 -12.90 -13.62 -5.67
N HIS A 17 -12.23 -13.74 -4.53
CA HIS A 17 -12.49 -14.80 -3.56
C HIS A 17 -13.91 -14.61 -2.99
N HIS A 18 -14.86 -15.41 -3.48
CA HIS A 18 -16.22 -15.43 -2.97
C HIS A 18 -16.26 -16.24 -1.67
N PRO A 19 -16.54 -15.65 -0.50
CA PRO A 19 -16.77 -16.44 0.70
C PRO A 19 -18.10 -17.21 0.56
N ASP A 20 -18.10 -18.45 1.03
CA ASP A 20 -19.29 -19.31 1.19
C ASP A 20 -20.29 -18.63 2.15
N PRO A 21 -21.62 -18.66 1.93
CA PRO A 21 -22.56 -18.02 2.85
C PRO A 21 -22.66 -18.83 4.15
N ALA A 22 -22.01 -18.33 5.20
CA ALA A 22 -22.08 -18.92 6.53
C ALA A 22 -23.49 -18.79 7.15
N ALA A 23 -23.97 -19.88 7.74
CA ALA A 23 -25.20 -19.98 8.53
C ALA A 23 -25.12 -19.17 9.87
N PRO A 24 -26.25 -18.85 10.53
CA PRO A 24 -26.32 -17.74 11.48
C PRO A 24 -25.88 -18.05 12.92
N ASP A 25 -25.22 -17.05 13.50
CA ASP A 25 -25.12 -16.60 14.90
C ASP A 25 -25.04 -17.65 16.03
N ALA A 26 -23.83 -18.16 16.25
CA ALA A 26 -23.31 -18.39 17.59
C ALA A 26 -22.33 -17.27 17.93
N PRO A 27 -22.15 -16.86 19.21
CA PRO A 27 -21.27 -15.75 19.56
C PRO A 27 -19.82 -16.13 19.28
N ALA A 28 -19.38 -15.86 18.06
CA ALA A 28 -17.99 -16.00 17.66
C ALA A 28 -17.19 -15.03 18.51
N THR A 29 -16.31 -15.55 19.35
CA THR A 29 -15.08 -14.85 19.68
C THR A 29 -14.51 -14.43 18.34
N ALA A 30 -14.57 -13.13 18.00
CA ALA A 30 -14.29 -12.65 16.66
C ALA A 30 -12.91 -13.17 16.26
N ALA A 31 -12.88 -14.23 15.45
CA ALA A 31 -11.65 -14.73 14.87
C ALA A 31 -11.11 -13.53 14.11
N SER A 32 -10.02 -12.94 14.61
CA SER A 32 -9.47 -11.71 14.05
C SER A 32 -9.16 -12.00 12.60
N ARG A 33 -9.96 -11.44 11.67
CA ARG A 33 -9.63 -11.53 10.26
C ARG A 33 -8.21 -10.98 10.11
N PRO A 34 -7.31 -11.70 9.41
CA PRO A 34 -5.95 -11.21 9.23
C PRO A 34 -5.99 -9.86 8.53
N LEU A 35 -5.18 -8.91 9.02
CA LEU A 35 -4.98 -7.63 8.35
C LEU A 35 -4.36 -7.90 6.98
N ARG A 36 -4.97 -7.35 5.92
CA ARG A 36 -4.54 -7.61 4.54
C ARG A 36 -3.85 -6.41 3.90
N LEU A 37 -4.14 -5.20 4.36
CA LEU A 37 -3.68 -3.97 3.72
C LEU A 37 -3.55 -2.82 4.72
N ILE A 38 -2.55 -1.97 4.51
CA ILE A 38 -2.35 -0.66 5.12
C ILE A 38 -2.41 0.38 4.00
N ALA A 39 -3.31 1.35 4.13
CA ALA A 39 -3.34 2.54 3.29
C ALA A 39 -2.97 3.75 4.15
N THR A 40 -2.02 4.55 3.70
CA THR A 40 -1.52 5.67 4.51
C THR A 40 -1.22 6.88 3.66
N ASP A 41 -1.54 8.06 4.19
CA ASP A 41 -1.19 9.33 3.60
C ASP A 41 0.28 9.70 3.85
N LEU A 42 0.78 10.69 3.12
CA LEU A 42 2.16 11.14 3.14
C LEU A 42 2.33 12.43 3.96
N ASP A 43 1.79 13.56 3.50
CA ASP A 43 2.11 14.88 4.07
C ASP A 43 1.42 15.12 5.40
N GLY A 44 2.22 15.29 6.46
CA GLY A 44 1.67 15.45 7.80
C GLY A 44 1.15 14.14 8.39
N THR A 45 1.37 13.02 7.70
CA THR A 45 1.01 11.67 8.14
C THR A 45 2.27 10.83 8.30
N LEU A 46 2.89 10.39 7.19
CA LEU A 46 4.04 9.50 7.19
C LEU A 46 5.36 10.26 7.07
N LEU A 47 5.35 11.34 6.28
CA LEU A 47 6.49 12.23 6.11
C LEU A 47 6.62 13.16 7.31
N ARG A 48 7.85 13.29 7.79
CA ARG A 48 8.27 14.33 8.72
C ARG A 48 8.16 15.72 8.06
N ASP A 49 8.35 16.76 8.85
CA ASP A 49 8.32 18.15 8.36
C ASP A 49 9.39 18.40 7.28
N ASP A 50 10.52 17.71 7.36
CA ASP A 50 11.62 17.75 6.38
C ASP A 50 11.36 16.87 5.14
N LYS A 51 10.17 16.29 5.01
CA LYS A 51 9.74 15.39 3.93
C LYS A 51 10.48 14.06 3.85
N THR A 52 11.16 13.65 4.94
CA THR A 52 11.77 12.32 5.07
C THR A 52 10.86 11.34 5.82
N VAL A 53 11.17 10.05 5.69
CA VAL A 53 10.56 8.98 6.48
C VAL A 53 11.54 8.56 7.57
N SER A 54 11.06 8.34 8.79
CA SER A 54 11.92 7.86 9.88
C SER A 54 12.36 6.41 9.70
N ASP A 55 13.56 6.06 10.19
CA ASP A 55 14.03 4.66 10.24
C ASP A 55 13.05 3.72 10.95
N ARG A 56 12.42 4.20 12.03
CA ARG A 56 11.37 3.46 12.75
C ARG A 56 10.19 3.15 11.82
N THR A 57 9.72 4.13 11.05
CA THR A 57 8.58 3.97 10.14
C THR A 57 8.95 3.03 9.00
N ILE A 58 10.15 3.17 8.42
CA ILE A 58 10.67 2.27 7.40
C ILE A 58 10.67 0.82 7.92
N ALA A 59 11.22 0.59 9.12
CA ALA A 59 11.25 -0.74 9.73
C ALA A 59 9.84 -1.31 9.98
N ALA A 60 8.88 -0.46 10.38
CA ALA A 60 7.50 -0.88 10.61
C ALA A 60 6.78 -1.28 9.31
N LEU A 61 6.96 -0.52 8.23
CA LEU A 61 6.39 -0.84 6.92
C LEU A 61 6.99 -2.15 6.39
N ALA A 62 8.31 -2.31 6.48
CA ALA A 62 8.98 -3.55 6.08
C ALA A 62 8.48 -4.76 6.89
N ALA A 63 8.25 -4.61 8.19
CA ALA A 63 7.70 -5.68 9.03
C ALA A 63 6.26 -6.06 8.65
N ALA A 64 5.43 -5.08 8.28
CA ALA A 64 4.07 -5.32 7.82
C ALA A 64 4.05 -6.08 6.49
N GLU A 65 4.91 -5.70 5.55
CA GLU A 65 5.08 -6.40 4.27
C GLU A 65 5.59 -7.82 4.46
N GLN A 66 6.57 -8.02 5.34
CA GLN A 66 7.06 -9.36 5.71
C GLN A 66 5.97 -10.23 6.34
N ALA A 67 4.97 -9.63 6.98
CA ALA A 67 3.79 -10.32 7.51
C ALA A 67 2.70 -10.56 6.44
N GLY A 68 2.94 -10.20 5.18
CA GLY A 68 2.00 -10.38 4.08
C GLY A 68 0.93 -9.28 3.98
N VAL A 69 1.14 -8.14 4.63
CA VAL A 69 0.23 -6.99 4.55
C VAL A 69 0.65 -6.08 3.40
N GLU A 70 -0.26 -5.81 2.48
CA GLU A 70 0.00 -4.88 1.37
C GLU A 70 0.07 -3.42 1.88
N VAL A 71 0.97 -2.61 1.33
CA VAL A 71 1.10 -1.19 1.68
C VAL A 71 0.79 -0.31 0.48
N PHE A 72 -0.14 0.62 0.66
CA PHE A 72 -0.56 1.60 -0.34
C PHE A 72 -0.34 3.03 0.17
N PHE A 73 0.26 3.88 -0.66
CA PHE A 73 0.33 5.31 -0.38
C PHE A 73 -0.86 6.03 -0.99
N VAL A 74 -1.54 6.85 -0.20
CA VAL A 74 -2.73 7.58 -0.63
C VAL A 74 -2.49 9.05 -0.45
N THR A 75 -2.30 9.81 -1.52
CA THR A 75 -1.87 11.19 -1.44
C THR A 75 -2.68 12.12 -2.34
N GLY A 76 -2.88 13.35 -1.87
CA GLY A 76 -3.37 14.44 -2.71
C GLY A 76 -2.38 14.92 -3.76
N ARG A 77 -1.12 14.49 -3.68
CA ARG A 77 -0.08 14.88 -4.64
C ARG A 77 -0.28 14.19 -5.99
N PRO A 78 0.14 14.82 -7.10
CA PRO A 78 0.12 14.20 -8.41
C PRO A 78 1.21 13.13 -8.54
N ALA A 79 0.99 12.13 -9.41
CA ALA A 79 1.89 10.97 -9.58
C ALA A 79 3.36 11.34 -9.87
N ARG A 80 3.62 12.46 -10.56
CA ARG A 80 4.98 13.00 -10.80
C ARG A 80 5.79 13.30 -9.53
N TRP A 81 5.14 13.31 -8.37
CA TRP A 81 5.78 13.56 -7.09
C TRP A 81 6.27 12.28 -6.40
N MET A 82 5.88 11.10 -6.90
CA MET A 82 6.26 9.82 -6.32
C MET A 82 7.77 9.55 -6.40
N ASP A 83 8.50 10.19 -7.31
CA ASP A 83 9.96 10.12 -7.39
C ASP A 83 10.67 10.64 -6.13
N VAL A 84 10.04 11.55 -5.39
CA VAL A 84 10.56 12.12 -4.12
C VAL A 84 10.41 11.12 -2.98
N VAL A 85 9.39 10.27 -3.05
CA VAL A 85 8.99 9.36 -1.99
C VAL A 85 9.61 7.98 -2.22
N SER A 86 9.74 7.55 -3.48
CA SER A 86 10.25 6.24 -3.90
C SER A 86 11.63 5.91 -3.32
N GLY A 87 12.51 6.90 -3.18
CA GLY A 87 13.83 6.74 -2.56
C GLY A 87 13.80 6.40 -1.07
N HIS A 88 12.71 6.73 -0.37
CA HIS A 88 12.55 6.48 1.06
C HIS A 88 11.73 5.22 1.37
N VAL A 89 10.94 4.75 0.40
CA VAL A 89 10.11 3.55 0.55
C VAL A 89 10.72 2.28 -0.06
N HIS A 90 12.03 2.29 -0.35
CA HIS A 90 12.75 1.12 -0.88
C HIS A 90 12.13 0.53 -2.16
N GLY A 91 11.45 1.35 -2.97
CA GLY A 91 10.80 0.89 -4.21
C GLY A 91 9.46 0.16 -4.02
N HIS A 92 8.88 0.21 -2.82
CA HIS A 92 7.63 -0.48 -2.51
C HIS A 92 6.40 0.44 -2.65
N GLY A 93 5.28 -0.17 -3.00
CA GLY A 93 3.94 0.41 -2.83
C GLY A 93 3.27 0.89 -4.11
N LEU A 94 2.03 0.43 -4.31
CA LEU A 94 1.09 1.08 -5.20
C LEU A 94 0.66 2.42 -4.57
N ALA A 95 0.43 3.43 -5.39
CA ALA A 95 0.01 4.74 -4.91
C ALA A 95 -1.29 5.19 -5.57
N ILE A 96 -2.20 5.68 -4.74
CA ILE A 96 -3.38 6.45 -5.14
C ILE A 96 -2.98 7.92 -5.03
N CYS A 97 -3.07 8.63 -6.15
CA CYS A 97 -2.60 10.01 -6.27
C CYS A 97 -3.76 10.97 -6.51
N ALA A 98 -3.50 12.27 -6.45
CA ALA A 98 -4.45 13.32 -6.80
C ALA A 98 -5.80 13.28 -6.04
N ASN A 99 -5.78 12.77 -4.79
CA ASN A 99 -6.95 12.57 -3.91
C ASN A 99 -7.95 11.47 -4.38
N GLY A 100 -7.49 10.54 -5.21
CA GLY A 100 -8.31 9.44 -5.76
C GLY A 100 -8.08 9.26 -7.24
#